data_AF-A0A172XCV6-F1
#
_entry.id   AF-A0A172XCV6-F1
#
_cell.length_a   1.000
_cell.length_b   1.000
_cell.length_c   1.000
_cell.angle_alpha   90.00
_cell.angle_beta   90.00
_cell.angle_gamma   90.00
#
_symmetry.space_group_name_H-M   'P 1'
#
loop_
_entity.id
_entity.type
_entity.pdbx_description
1 polymer ?
#
loop_
_entity_poly.entity_id
_entity_poly.type
_entity_poly.pdbx_seq_one_letter_code
_entity_poly.pdbx_strand_id
1 'polypeptide(L)'
;MKIVNKIRLYKVKEAIEILEEKYQYKITKQNLCTKAAKLNAYVTYNGIRYLPEEVFPNLTINLKFKETKMATEIIIDKKIQRIKPIIRAYEEKYPVPSIKPITELKSQNTNTQSIIHAVIQLQQEIAKLKQKVQEKEKEIQ
;
A
#
# COMPACT_ATOMS: atom_id res chain seq x y z
N MET A 1 8.75 5.54 10.40
CA MET A 1 7.59 5.03 11.15
C MET A 1 6.47 6.06 11.10
N LYS A 2 5.21 5.62 11.02
CA LYS A 2 4.02 6.46 11.27
C LYS A 2 3.24 5.87 12.44
N ILE A 3 2.60 6.74 13.23
CA ILE A 3 1.73 6.34 14.33
C ILE A 3 0.34 6.84 13.98
N VAL A 4 -0.62 5.92 13.92
CA VAL A 4 -2.03 6.21 13.67
C VAL A 4 -2.79 5.73 14.89
N ASN A 5 -3.25 6.67 15.72
CA ASN A 5 -3.76 6.38 17.07
C ASN A 5 -2.72 5.59 17.90
N LYS A 6 -2.96 4.30 18.19
CA LYS A 6 -2.02 3.40 18.89
C LYS A 6 -1.28 2.42 17.96
N ILE A 7 -1.55 2.50 16.66
CA ILE A 7 -1.04 1.54 15.66
C ILE A 7 0.23 2.11 15.05
N ARG A 8 1.33 1.36 15.18
CA ARG A 8 2.61 1.69 14.56
C ARG A 8 2.67 1.06 13.16
N LEU A 9 2.90 1.92 12.18
CA LEU A 9 2.95 1.60 10.76
C LEU A 9 4.37 1.82 10.24
N TYR A 10 4.90 0.81 9.55
CA TYR A 10 6.27 0.80 9.07
C TYR A 10 6.33 0.66 7.56
N LYS A 11 7.21 1.43 6.92
CA LYS A 11 7.60 1.16 5.54
C LYS A 11 8.40 -0.13 5.51
N VAL A 12 8.48 -0.76 4.33
CA VAL A 12 9.20 -2.03 4.15
C VAL A 12 10.63 -1.98 4.69
N LYS A 13 11.38 -0.90 4.43
CA LYS A 13 12.76 -0.75 4.94
C LYS A 13 12.81 -0.79 6.48
N GLU A 14 11.93 -0.04 7.12
CA GLU A 14 11.84 0.06 8.58
C GLU A 14 11.36 -1.28 9.19
N ALA A 15 10.49 -1.99 8.49
CA ALA A 15 10.02 -3.31 8.92
C ALA A 15 11.14 -4.36 8.88
N ILE A 16 12.08 -4.29 7.93
CA ILE A 16 13.26 -5.18 7.88
C ILE A 16 14.12 -4.96 9.12
N GLU A 17 14.42 -3.69 9.44
CA GLU A 17 15.24 -3.32 10.61
C GLU A 17 14.63 -3.89 11.91
N ILE A 18 13.31 -3.74 12.10
CA ILE A 18 12.63 -4.26 13.30
C ILE A 18 12.56 -5.79 13.31
N LEU A 19 12.34 -6.44 12.16
CA LEU A 19 12.34 -7.90 12.08
C LEU A 19 13.71 -8.46 12.46
N GLU A 20 14.80 -7.80 12.07
CA GLU A 20 16.15 -8.20 12.45
C GLU A 20 16.43 -7.92 13.94
N GLU A 21 16.17 -6.71 14.43
CA GLU A 21 16.52 -6.29 15.79
C GLU A 21 15.65 -6.94 16.87
N LYS A 22 14.33 -6.96 16.68
CA LYS A 22 13.37 -7.40 17.71
C LYS A 22 13.01 -8.88 17.61
N TYR A 23 13.03 -9.42 16.40
CA TYR A 23 12.60 -10.80 16.13
C TYR A 23 13.73 -11.71 15.64
N GLN A 24 14.98 -11.20 15.57
CA GLN A 24 16.15 -11.95 15.11
C GLN A 24 15.92 -12.61 13.73
N TYR A 25 15.09 -12.00 12.89
CA TYR A 25 14.65 -12.55 11.62
C TYR A 25 15.20 -11.72 10.46
N LYS A 26 16.30 -12.19 9.87
CA LYS A 26 16.91 -11.57 8.70
C LYS A 26 16.11 -11.92 7.44
N ILE A 27 15.66 -10.89 6.73
CA ILE A 27 14.91 -11.05 5.48
C ILE A 27 15.26 -9.93 4.49
N THR A 28 15.39 -10.28 3.21
CA THR A 28 15.62 -9.28 2.16
C THR A 28 14.34 -8.48 1.88
N LYS A 29 14.49 -7.26 1.36
CA LYS A 29 13.36 -6.42 0.95
C LYS A 29 12.40 -7.14 0.01
N GLN A 30 12.92 -7.83 -1.00
CA GLN A 30 12.10 -8.55 -1.98
C GLN A 30 11.31 -9.70 -1.35
N ASN A 31 11.97 -10.47 -0.47
CA ASN A 31 11.31 -11.59 0.22
C ASN A 31 10.23 -11.08 1.18
N LEU A 32 10.49 -9.99 1.91
CA LEU A 32 9.50 -9.37 2.78
C LEU A 32 8.30 -8.86 1.98
N CYS A 33 8.53 -8.13 0.90
CA CYS A 33 7.46 -7.65 0.02
C CYS A 33 6.58 -8.80 -0.48
N THR A 34 7.20 -9.87 -0.95
CA THR A 34 6.53 -11.06 -1.47
C THR A 34 5.72 -11.76 -0.40
N LYS A 35 6.30 -11.95 0.79
CA LYS A 35 5.64 -12.61 1.91
C LYS A 35 4.46 -11.79 2.44
N ALA A 36 4.64 -10.49 2.64
CA ALA A 36 3.58 -9.61 3.07
C ALA A 36 2.42 -9.51 2.07
N ALA A 37 2.73 -9.52 0.76
CA ALA A 37 1.70 -9.55 -0.28
C ALA A 37 0.91 -10.87 -0.26
N LYS A 38 1.60 -12.01 -0.15
CA LYS A 38 0.96 -13.34 -0.06
C LYS A 38 0.04 -13.45 1.16
N LEU A 39 0.43 -12.85 2.28
CA LEU A 39 -0.34 -12.87 3.52
C LEU A 39 -1.35 -11.71 3.64
N ASN A 40 -1.49 -10.86 2.63
CA ASN A 40 -2.32 -9.64 2.66
C ASN A 40 -2.07 -8.74 3.90
N ALA A 41 -0.81 -8.63 4.30
CA ALA A 41 -0.38 -7.99 5.55
C ALA A 41 -0.27 -6.46 5.48
N TYR A 42 -0.59 -5.85 4.33
CA TYR A 42 -0.47 -4.41 4.13
C TYR A 42 -1.74 -3.67 4.56
N VAL A 43 -1.54 -2.46 5.07
CA VAL A 43 -2.60 -1.45 5.22
C VAL A 43 -2.22 -0.20 4.44
N THR A 44 -3.22 0.52 3.95
CA THR A 44 -3.02 1.80 3.27
C THR A 44 -3.29 2.92 4.25
N TYR A 45 -2.38 3.89 4.31
CA TYR A 45 -2.57 5.16 5.02
C TYR A 45 -2.06 6.29 4.12
N ASN A 46 -2.90 7.29 3.85
CA ASN A 46 -2.65 8.38 2.90
C ASN A 46 -2.13 7.91 1.55
N GLY A 47 -2.77 6.87 0.99
CA GLY A 47 -2.38 6.29 -0.31
C GLY A 47 -1.06 5.52 -0.32
N ILE A 48 -0.35 5.44 0.81
CA ILE A 48 0.91 4.70 0.93
C ILE A 48 0.66 3.39 1.68
N ARG A 49 1.28 2.30 1.22
CA ARG A 49 1.21 0.98 1.88
C ARG A 49 2.23 0.89 3.02
N TYR A 50 1.76 0.39 4.16
CA TYR A 50 2.54 0.16 5.37
C TYR A 50 2.30 -1.26 5.91
N LEU A 51 3.25 -1.74 6.70
CA LEU A 51 3.10 -2.94 7.52
C LEU A 51 2.82 -2.53 8.97
N PRO A 52 1.70 -2.96 9.58
CA PRO A 52 1.46 -2.75 11.00
C PRO A 52 2.42 -3.57 11.87
N GLU A 53 2.89 -3.05 12.99
CA GLU A 53 3.77 -3.81 13.90
C GLU A 53 3.13 -5.12 14.37
N GLU A 54 1.81 -5.11 14.56
CA GLU A 54 1.04 -6.24 15.09
C GLU A 54 1.16 -7.53 14.27
N VAL A 55 1.48 -7.42 12.97
CA VAL A 55 1.63 -8.59 12.09
C VAL A 55 3.06 -9.14 12.05
N PHE A 56 4.04 -8.45 12.64
CA PHE A 56 5.46 -8.83 12.53
C PHE A 56 5.77 -10.22 13.08
N PRO A 57 5.23 -10.65 14.25
CA PRO A 57 5.41 -12.02 14.72
C PRO A 57 4.93 -13.08 13.72
N ASN A 58 3.91 -12.76 12.91
CA ASN A 58 3.38 -13.68 11.91
C ASN A 58 4.24 -13.68 10.63
N LEU A 59 4.98 -12.61 10.36
CA LEU A 59 5.89 -12.52 9.22
C LEU A 59 7.16 -13.36 9.41
N THR A 60 7.51 -13.77 10.63
CA THR A 60 8.66 -14.65 10.89
C THR A 60 8.32 -16.14 10.66
N ILE A 61 7.04 -16.50 10.67
CA ILE A 61 6.57 -17.89 10.57
C ILE A 61 6.98 -18.53 9.24
N ASN A 62 7.46 -19.78 9.29
CA ASN A 62 7.76 -20.54 8.09
C ASN A 62 6.46 -21.02 7.42
N LEU A 63 6.24 -20.62 6.17
CA LEU A 63 5.02 -20.91 5.41
C LEU A 63 5.15 -22.15 4.50
N LYS A 64 6.17 -23.00 4.71
CA LYS A 64 6.38 -24.21 3.90
C LYS A 64 5.20 -25.19 3.99
N PHE A 65 4.57 -25.29 5.16
CA PHE A 65 3.44 -26.18 5.40
C PHE A 65 2.11 -25.46 5.17
N LYS A 66 1.18 -26.14 4.51
CA LYS A 66 -0.09 -25.57 4.07
C LYS A 66 -0.96 -25.15 5.24
N GLU A 67 -1.04 -25.98 6.28
CA GLU A 67 -1.82 -25.72 7.49
C GLU A 67 -1.30 -24.48 8.22
N THR A 68 0.02 -24.40 8.42
CA THR A 68 0.69 -23.24 9.03
C THR A 68 0.45 -21.97 8.24
N LYS A 69 0.53 -22.06 6.90
CA LYS A 69 0.24 -20.93 6.01
C LYS A 69 -1.20 -20.45 6.18
N MET A 70 -2.18 -21.34 6.10
CA MET A 70 -3.60 -20.99 6.26
C MET A 70 -3.90 -20.38 7.63
N ALA A 71 -3.37 -20.98 8.70
CA ALA A 71 -3.53 -20.44 10.06
C ALA A 71 -2.93 -19.04 10.19
N THR A 72 -1.77 -18.82 9.58
CA THR A 72 -1.09 -17.51 9.58
C THR A 72 -1.89 -16.47 8.79
N GLU A 73 -2.42 -16.84 7.62
CA GLU A 73 -3.27 -15.98 6.80
C GLU A 73 -4.53 -15.54 7.57
N ILE A 74 -5.20 -16.47 8.26
CA ILE A 74 -6.39 -16.18 9.07
C ILE A 74 -6.06 -15.21 10.21
N ILE A 75 -4.93 -15.41 10.90
CA ILE A 75 -4.52 -14.54 12.02
C ILE A 75 -4.21 -13.13 11.51
N ILE A 76 -3.48 -13.02 10.40
CA ILE A 76 -3.14 -11.72 9.80
C ILE A 76 -4.40 -11.01 9.32
N ASP A 77 -5.30 -11.70 8.61
CA ASP A 77 -6.53 -11.08 8.13
C ASP A 77 -7.36 -10.51 9.27
N LYS A 78 -7.55 -11.27 10.37
CA LYS A 78 -8.23 -10.77 11.58
C LYS A 78 -7.58 -9.51 12.15
N LYS A 79 -6.25 -9.44 12.19
CA LYS A 79 -5.52 -8.24 12.65
C LYS A 79 -5.75 -7.06 11.70
N ILE A 80 -5.63 -7.28 10.39
CA ILE A 80 -5.81 -6.25 9.37
C ILE A 80 -7.25 -5.71 9.38
N GLN A 81 -8.26 -6.58 9.51
CA GLN A 81 -9.68 -6.18 9.62
C GLN A 81 -9.95 -5.32 10.86
N ARG A 82 -9.23 -5.55 11.96
CA ARG A 82 -9.31 -4.67 13.15
C ARG A 82 -8.61 -3.33 12.96
N ILE A 83 -7.50 -3.31 12.23
CA ILE A 83 -6.67 -2.11 12.02
C ILE A 83 -7.30 -1.14 11.01
N LYS A 84 -7.84 -1.66 9.90
CA LYS A 84 -8.45 -0.87 8.82
C LYS A 84 -9.46 0.19 9.29
N PRO A 85 -10.48 -0.13 10.11
CA PRO A 85 -11.45 0.86 10.56
C PRO A 85 -10.81 1.94 11.45
N ILE A 86 -9.79 1.61 12.23
CA ILE A 86 -9.07 2.57 13.07
C ILE A 86 -8.30 3.57 12.21
N ILE A 87 -7.62 3.09 11.16
CA ILE A 87 -6.91 3.95 10.21
C ILE A 87 -7.90 4.87 9.50
N ARG A 88 -9.01 4.32 8.99
CA ARG A 88 -10.04 5.08 8.29
C ARG A 88 -10.63 6.19 9.18
N ALA A 89 -11.03 5.86 10.41
CA ALA A 89 -11.56 6.85 11.34
C ALA A 89 -10.53 7.95 11.67
N TYR A 90 -9.25 7.60 11.70
CA TYR A 90 -8.18 8.58 11.89
C TYR A 90 -8.02 9.50 10.68
N GLU A 91 -8.05 8.96 9.45
CA GLU A 91 -7.99 9.74 8.21
C GLU A 91 -9.19 10.68 8.07
N GLU A 92 -10.38 10.23 8.45
CA GLU A 92 -11.60 11.06 8.46
C GLU A 92 -11.50 12.21 9.48
N LYS A 93 -10.91 11.96 10.66
CA LYS A 93 -10.71 12.98 11.71
C LYS A 93 -9.56 13.95 11.39
N TYR A 94 -8.52 13.46 10.74
CA TYR A 94 -7.32 14.22 10.39
C TYR A 94 -7.07 14.13 8.89
N PRO A 95 -7.91 14.80 8.08
CA PRO A 95 -7.77 14.76 6.63
C PRO A 95 -6.39 15.30 6.24
N VAL A 96 -5.58 14.43 5.67
CA VAL A 96 -4.28 14.83 5.11
C VAL A 96 -4.54 15.52 3.78
N PRO A 97 -3.88 16.65 3.49
CA PRO A 97 -4.03 17.33 2.22
C PRO A 97 -3.76 16.33 1.08
N SER A 98 -4.67 16.31 0.12
CA SER A 98 -4.60 15.45 -1.05
C SER A 98 -3.21 15.49 -1.66
N ILE A 99 -2.67 14.33 -2.03
CA ILE A 99 -1.46 14.25 -2.87
C ILE A 99 -1.72 15.19 -4.05
N LYS A 100 -0.88 16.22 -4.20
CA LYS A 100 -1.06 17.22 -5.25
C LYS A 100 -1.24 16.51 -6.59
N PRO A 101 -2.21 16.94 -7.41
CA PRO A 101 -2.36 16.43 -8.76
C PRO A 101 -1.00 16.32 -9.45
N ILE A 102 -0.77 15.26 -10.22
CA ILE A 102 0.51 15.09 -10.93
C ILE A 102 0.82 16.27 -11.88
N THR A 103 -0.23 16.98 -12.31
CA THR A 103 -0.18 18.23 -13.07
C THR A 103 0.48 19.39 -12.31
N GLU A 104 0.53 19.34 -10.98
CA GLU A 104 1.12 20.36 -10.11
C GLU A 104 2.53 19.98 -9.61
N LEU A 105 3.00 18.76 -9.90
CA LEU A 105 4.30 18.31 -9.46
C LEU A 105 5.42 18.94 -10.30
N LYS A 106 6.32 19.67 -9.63
CA LYS A 106 7.55 20.20 -10.22
C LYS A 106 8.74 19.37 -9.72
N SER A 107 9.49 18.77 -10.64
CA SER A 107 10.74 18.05 -10.35
C SER A 107 11.88 18.62 -11.16
N GLN A 108 13.08 18.70 -10.59
CA GLN A 108 14.31 19.10 -11.30
C GLN A 108 15.01 17.89 -11.97
N ASN A 109 14.56 16.67 -11.70
CA ASN A 109 15.13 15.46 -12.27
C ASN A 109 14.48 15.15 -13.63
N THR A 110 15.30 15.08 -14.70
CA THR A 110 14.84 14.87 -16.08
C THR A 110 14.02 13.60 -16.26
N ASN A 111 14.46 12.47 -15.68
CA ASN A 111 13.70 11.21 -15.76
C ASN A 111 12.33 11.33 -15.10
N THR A 112 12.27 12.04 -13.97
CA THR A 112 11.02 12.28 -13.25
C THR A 112 10.08 13.19 -14.04
N GLN A 113 10.61 14.24 -14.69
CA GLN A 113 9.83 15.09 -15.59
C GLN A 113 9.24 14.31 -16.77
N SER A 114 10.04 13.46 -17.42
CA SER A 114 9.57 12.61 -18.52
C SER A 114 8.44 11.67 -18.08
N ILE A 115 8.55 11.09 -16.87
CA ILE A 115 7.48 10.26 -16.29
C ILE A 115 6.23 11.10 -16.01
N ILE A 116 6.37 12.29 -15.42
CA ILE A 116 5.24 13.21 -15.16
C ILE A 116 4.51 13.54 -16.47
N HIS A 117 5.25 13.91 -17.53
CA HIS A 117 4.68 14.20 -18.84
C HIS A 117 3.95 13.01 -19.44
N ALA A 118 4.56 11.82 -19.41
CA ALA A 118 3.94 10.60 -19.93
C ALA A 118 2.63 10.27 -19.20
N VAL A 119 2.60 10.41 -17.88
CA VAL A 119 1.39 10.15 -17.09
C VAL A 119 0.30 11.19 -17.39
N ILE A 120 0.65 12.46 -17.55
CA ILE A 120 -0.32 13.51 -17.93
C ILE A 120 -0.91 13.22 -19.32
N GLN A 121 -0.09 12.81 -20.29
CA GLN A 121 -0.56 12.45 -21.63
C GLN A 121 -1.52 11.25 -21.59
N LEU A 122 -1.18 10.19 -20.85
CA LEU A 122 -2.05 9.02 -20.69
C LEU A 122 -3.40 9.39 -20.06
N GLN A 123 -3.42 10.30 -19.07
CA GLN A 123 -4.67 10.78 -18.46
C GLN A 123 -5.57 11.48 -19.50
N GLN A 124 -4.98 12.29 -20.38
CA GLN A 124 -5.72 12.97 -21.45
C GLN A 124 -6.27 11.98 -22.50
N GLU A 125 -5.48 10.97 -22.87
CA GLU A 125 -5.91 9.93 -23.82
C GLU A 125 -7.06 9.09 -23.25
N ILE A 126 -6.96 8.68 -21.98
CA ILE A 126 -8.04 7.97 -21.30
C ILE A 126 -9.31 8.82 -21.22
N ALA A 127 -9.20 10.12 -20.95
CA ALA A 127 -10.34 11.03 -20.92
C ALA A 127 -11.02 11.13 -22.30
N LYS A 128 -10.23 11.28 -23.37
CA LYS A 128 -10.73 11.27 -24.76
C LYS A 128 -11.41 9.95 -25.13
N LEU A 129 -10.81 8.82 -24.74
CA LEU A 129 -11.39 7.50 -24.98
C LEU A 129 -12.72 7.32 -24.24
N LYS A 130 -12.80 7.73 -22.97
CA LYS A 130 -14.06 7.68 -22.21
C LYS A 130 -15.15 8.52 -22.86
N GLN A 131 -14.81 9.72 -23.33
CA GLN A 131 -15.77 10.57 -24.03
C GLN A 131 -16.27 9.92 -25.32
N LYS A 132 -15.37 9.37 -26.15
CA LYS A 132 -15.75 8.63 -27.36
C LYS A 132 -16.64 7.42 -27.08
N VAL A 133 -16.37 6.69 -26.00
CA VAL A 133 -17.21 5.56 -25.59
C VAL A 133 -18.60 6.03 -25.18
N GLN A 134 -18.71 7.10 -24.39
CA GLN A 134 -20.00 7.67 -23.98
C GLN A 134 -20.80 8.24 -25.17
N GLU A 135 -20.14 8.85 -26.14
CA GLU A 135 -20.79 9.33 -27.37
C GLU A 135 -21.36 8.14 -28.17
N LYS A 136 -20.58 7.08 -28.35
CA LYS A 136 -21.04 5.86 -29.03
C LYS A 136 -22.16 5.12 -28.30
N GLU A 137 -22.12 5.06 -26.96
CA GLU A 137 -23.19 4.45 -26.16
C GLU A 137 -24.52 5.20 -26.31
N LYS A 138 -24.47 6.53 -26.50
CA LYS A 138 -25.67 7.35 -26.77
C LYS A 138 -26.17 7.22 -28.22
N GLU A 139 -25.31 6.94 -29.18
CA GLU A 139 -25.69 6.70 -30.57
C GLU A 139 -26.33 5.31 -30.80
N ILE A 140 -26.13 4.38 -29.87
CA ILE A 140 -26.64 3.00 -29.92
C ILE A 140 -27.98 2.84 -29.16
N GLN A 141 -28.37 3.82 -28.34
CA GLN A 141 -29.68 3.89 -27.66
C GLN A 141 -30.72 4.62 -28.51
#